data_AF-G7YMR6-F1
#
_entry.id   AF-G7YMR6-F1
#
_cell.length_a   1.000
_cell.length_b   1.000
_cell.length_c   1.000
_cell.angle_alpha   90.00
_cell.angle_beta   90.00
_cell.angle_gamma   90.00
#
_symmetry.space_group_name_H-M   'P 1'
#
loop_
_entity.id
_entity.type
_entity.pdbx_description
1 polymer ?
#
loop_
_entity_poly.entity_id
_entity_poly.type
_entity_poly.pdbx_seq_one_letter_code
_entity_poly.pdbx_strand_id
1 'polypeptide(L)'
;MQHAVVLDAGSTSTKLNLYEWIDNPFRTNAQVKQIADSRVKPGISSFIDKPFEAYKKLEEPLQTLIANLSVEERKKTPVYLAATAGMRLQLLEDPLGSLDLFDKLRRGLLTSGLLVEVPNERIRLLSGSEEGLFGWISVNNILQLITVDVQVSSDRTVGSLDLGGASTQIAFVPSPIPTTLEKTADMFPLKLFGGQYDVYSHSFLCYGKNEAERRVMGAAIGSSQATVIEHPCLLNGYVSGEMDATKIFSGPCMSGSYANKVFGKEYTKPPQLNKFQFRGTGNLATCKKLISEQFKKDSCTIPPCSFNNVFQPPVVGDFR
;
A
#
# COMPACT_ATOMS: atom_id res chain seq x y z
N MET A 1 -26.18 1.11 -17.83
CA MET A 1 -24.79 1.15 -17.34
C MET A 1 -24.81 1.00 -15.84
N GLN A 2 -23.79 0.35 -15.30
CA GLN A 2 -23.52 0.29 -13.87
C GLN A 2 -22.28 1.13 -13.56
N HIS A 3 -22.21 1.67 -12.35
CA HIS A 3 -21.10 2.50 -11.90
C HIS A 3 -20.63 2.06 -10.51
N ALA A 4 -19.39 2.38 -10.16
CA ALA A 4 -18.87 2.27 -8.80
C ALA A 4 -17.83 3.34 -8.54
N VAL A 5 -17.81 3.84 -7.30
CA VAL A 5 -16.76 4.76 -6.85
C VAL A 5 -15.80 4.02 -5.92
N VAL A 6 -14.51 4.09 -6.21
CA VAL A 6 -13.45 3.48 -5.38
C VAL A 6 -12.49 4.56 -4.91
N LEU A 7 -12.38 4.69 -3.60
CA LEU A 7 -11.47 5.57 -2.88
C LEU A 7 -10.27 4.74 -2.40
N ASP A 8 -9.17 4.80 -3.12
CA ASP A 8 -7.86 4.25 -2.74
C ASP A 8 -7.19 5.24 -1.75
N ALA A 9 -7.32 4.95 -0.47
CA ALA A 9 -6.82 5.78 0.62
C ALA A 9 -5.38 5.37 1.00
N GLY A 10 -4.44 5.75 0.14
CA GLY A 10 -3.01 5.55 0.31
C GLY A 10 -2.36 6.46 1.37
N SER A 11 -1.13 6.12 1.77
CA SER A 11 -0.38 6.85 2.81
C SER A 11 -0.08 8.31 2.48
N THR A 12 0.02 8.65 1.19
CA THR A 12 0.38 10.01 0.73
C THR A 12 -0.82 10.79 0.20
N SER A 13 -1.80 10.11 -0.37
CA SER A 13 -2.96 10.72 -1.02
C SER A 13 -4.10 9.73 -1.09
N THR A 14 -5.34 10.23 -1.11
CA THR A 14 -6.52 9.44 -1.46
C THR A 14 -6.83 9.66 -2.95
N LYS A 15 -6.88 8.60 -3.75
CA LYS A 15 -7.35 8.65 -5.15
C LYS A 15 -8.81 8.23 -5.20
N LEU A 16 -9.63 9.02 -5.87
CA LEU A 16 -11.05 8.71 -6.08
C LEU A 16 -11.20 8.35 -7.55
N ASN A 17 -11.83 7.21 -7.83
CA ASN A 17 -12.01 6.71 -9.19
C ASN A 17 -13.47 6.37 -9.41
N LEU A 18 -14.06 6.85 -10.50
CA LEU A 18 -15.38 6.46 -10.95
C LEU A 18 -15.21 5.46 -12.10
N TYR A 19 -15.75 4.26 -11.90
CA TYR A 19 -15.76 3.19 -12.88
C TYR A 19 -17.15 2.99 -13.46
N GLU A 20 -17.20 2.50 -14.70
CA GLU A 20 -18.41 2.16 -15.43
C GLU A 20 -18.25 0.80 -16.11
N TRP A 21 -19.32 0.02 -16.14
CA TRP A 21 -19.39 -1.21 -16.93
C TRP A 21 -20.82 -1.51 -17.39
N ILE A 22 -20.93 -2.45 -18.32
CA ILE A 22 -22.21 -3.03 -18.74
C ILE A 22 -22.35 -4.39 -18.06
N ASP A 23 -23.42 -4.54 -17.28
CA ASP A 23 -23.78 -5.82 -16.70
C ASP A 23 -24.27 -6.76 -17.80
N ASN A 24 -23.57 -7.86 -18.02
CA ASN A 24 -23.93 -8.88 -19.01
C ASN A 24 -23.68 -10.27 -18.40
N PRO A 25 -24.74 -11.07 -18.17
CA PRO A 25 -24.67 -12.34 -17.44
C PRO A 25 -23.85 -13.44 -18.12
N PHE A 26 -23.40 -13.25 -19.37
CA PHE A 26 -22.66 -14.26 -20.13
C PHE A 26 -21.20 -13.88 -20.43
N ARG A 27 -20.65 -12.85 -19.78
CA ARG A 27 -19.26 -12.45 -20.02
C ARG A 27 -18.26 -13.36 -19.30
N THR A 28 -17.18 -13.68 -20.01
CA THR A 28 -16.00 -14.39 -19.49
C THR A 28 -14.98 -13.46 -18.83
N ASN A 29 -15.16 -12.13 -18.93
CA ASN A 29 -14.39 -11.12 -18.22
C ASN A 29 -15.21 -9.83 -17.95
N ALA A 30 -14.85 -9.08 -16.91
CA ALA A 30 -15.46 -7.78 -16.62
C ALA A 30 -14.67 -6.67 -17.31
N GLN A 31 -15.20 -6.13 -18.41
CA GLN A 31 -14.68 -4.88 -19.00
C GLN A 31 -15.18 -3.70 -18.19
N VAL A 32 -14.40 -3.35 -17.17
CA VAL A 32 -14.61 -2.17 -16.33
C VAL A 32 -13.75 -1.04 -16.87
N LYS A 33 -14.35 0.12 -17.12
CA LYS A 33 -13.64 1.30 -17.62
C LYS A 33 -13.63 2.37 -16.54
N GLN A 34 -12.47 2.99 -16.31
CA GLN A 34 -12.38 4.21 -15.53
C GLN A 34 -12.87 5.39 -16.37
N ILE A 35 -13.85 6.12 -15.88
CA ILE A 35 -14.47 7.24 -16.61
C ILE A 35 -14.18 8.61 -16.00
N ALA A 36 -13.81 8.66 -14.72
CA ALA A 36 -13.31 9.87 -14.08
C ALA A 36 -12.38 9.53 -12.92
N ASP A 37 -11.49 10.47 -12.58
CA ASP A 37 -10.59 10.35 -11.44
C ASP A 37 -10.35 11.70 -10.75
N SER A 38 -9.96 11.62 -9.49
CA SER A 38 -9.53 12.77 -8.69
C SER A 38 -8.53 12.32 -7.63
N ARG A 39 -7.75 13.28 -7.10
CA ARG A 39 -6.73 13.00 -6.08
C ARG A 39 -6.73 14.07 -5.01
N VAL A 40 -6.74 13.60 -3.76
CA VAL A 40 -6.72 14.44 -2.57
C VAL A 40 -5.44 14.19 -1.78
N LYS A 41 -4.77 15.29 -1.38
CA LYS A 41 -3.60 15.27 -0.49
C LYS A 41 -3.89 16.12 0.76
N PRO A 42 -3.39 15.73 1.95
CA PRO A 42 -2.68 14.47 2.24
C PRO A 42 -3.64 13.27 2.28
N GLY A 43 -3.11 12.05 2.47
CA GLY A 43 -3.92 10.84 2.65
C GLY A 43 -4.70 10.86 3.98
N ILE A 44 -5.71 9.99 4.12
CA ILE A 44 -6.60 10.00 5.29
C ILE A 44 -5.87 9.77 6.62
N SER A 45 -4.73 9.07 6.61
CA SER A 45 -3.91 8.80 7.79
C SER A 45 -3.34 10.06 8.43
N SER A 46 -3.30 11.19 7.71
CA SER A 46 -2.87 12.48 8.27
C SER A 46 -3.96 13.18 9.09
N PHE A 47 -5.17 12.63 9.15
CA PHE A 47 -6.31 13.20 9.86
C PHE A 47 -6.70 12.38 11.09
N ILE A 48 -5.80 11.54 11.63
CA ILE A 48 -6.06 10.72 12.82
C ILE A 48 -6.45 11.59 14.02
N ASP A 49 -5.73 12.70 14.25
CA ASP A 49 -6.06 13.65 15.31
C ASP A 49 -7.30 14.52 15.01
N LYS A 50 -7.76 14.53 13.75
CA LYS A 50 -8.91 15.33 13.29
C LYS A 50 -9.86 14.54 12.37
N PRO A 51 -10.50 13.47 12.88
CA PRO A 51 -11.30 12.55 12.07
C PRO A 51 -12.40 13.20 11.23
N PHE A 52 -13.04 14.26 11.74
CA PHE A 52 -14.08 15.01 11.01
C PHE A 52 -13.55 15.71 9.75
N GLU A 53 -12.28 16.15 9.75
CA GLU A 53 -11.69 16.82 8.60
C GLU A 53 -11.41 15.85 7.45
N ALA A 54 -11.27 14.54 7.73
CA ALA A 54 -10.95 13.53 6.73
C ALA A 54 -12.03 13.42 5.64
N TYR A 55 -13.30 13.27 6.02
CA TYR A 55 -14.38 13.23 5.03
C TYR A 55 -14.61 14.60 4.39
N LYS A 56 -14.58 15.69 5.18
CA LYS A 56 -14.76 17.05 4.67
C LYS A 56 -13.78 17.36 3.52
N LYS A 57 -12.54 16.84 3.61
CA LYS A 57 -11.54 17.01 2.54
C LYS A 57 -11.84 16.19 1.27
N LEU A 58 -12.59 15.11 1.38
CA LEU A 58 -12.99 14.23 0.28
C LEU A 58 -14.31 14.66 -0.38
N GLU A 59 -15.16 15.39 0.35
CA GLU A 59 -16.54 15.69 -0.05
C GLU A 59 -16.63 16.45 -1.38
N GLU A 60 -16.00 17.61 -1.51
CA GLU A 60 -16.03 18.40 -2.74
C GLU A 60 -15.44 17.60 -3.93
N PRO A 61 -14.23 17.00 -3.85
CA PRO A 61 -13.71 16.15 -4.92
C PRO A 61 -14.63 14.99 -5.31
N LEU A 62 -15.29 14.37 -4.33
CA LEU A 62 -16.24 13.27 -4.56
C LEU A 62 -17.48 13.78 -5.30
N GLN A 63 -18.05 14.93 -4.90
CA GLN A 63 -19.21 15.50 -5.57
C GLN A 63 -18.89 15.94 -7.00
N THR A 64 -17.71 16.51 -7.24
CA THR A 64 -17.24 16.82 -8.60
C THR A 64 -17.09 15.57 -9.45
N LEU A 65 -16.51 14.49 -8.89
CA LEU A 65 -16.29 13.22 -9.59
C LEU A 65 -17.61 12.61 -10.12
N ILE A 66 -18.69 12.73 -9.34
CA ILE A 66 -20.00 12.13 -9.66
C ILE A 66 -20.99 13.15 -10.26
N ALA A 67 -20.52 14.37 -10.59
CA ALA A 67 -21.39 15.47 -11.02
C ALA A 67 -22.21 15.13 -12.28
N ASN A 68 -21.64 14.34 -13.20
CA ASN A 68 -22.29 13.94 -14.44
C ASN A 68 -23.33 12.81 -14.27
N LEU A 69 -23.36 12.14 -13.12
CA LEU A 69 -24.38 11.12 -12.82
C LEU A 69 -25.67 11.79 -12.35
N SER A 70 -26.81 11.31 -12.85
CA SER A 70 -28.13 11.68 -12.35
C SER A 70 -28.34 11.24 -10.90
N VAL A 71 -29.31 11.83 -10.21
CA VAL A 71 -29.64 11.48 -8.82
C VAL A 71 -29.97 9.99 -8.67
N GLU A 72 -30.69 9.41 -9.63
CA GLU A 72 -31.08 8.00 -9.60
C GLU A 72 -29.90 7.05 -9.88
N GLU A 73 -28.94 7.48 -10.69
CA GLU A 73 -27.69 6.73 -10.90
C GLU A 73 -26.82 6.75 -9.63
N ARG A 74 -26.67 7.92 -8.99
CA ARG A 74 -25.87 8.05 -7.75
C ARG A 74 -26.40 7.14 -6.64
N LYS A 75 -27.71 7.11 -6.41
CA LYS A 75 -28.35 6.23 -5.41
C LYS A 75 -28.11 4.74 -5.63
N LYS A 76 -27.76 4.32 -6.84
CA LYS A 76 -27.45 2.93 -7.22
C LYS A 76 -25.94 2.67 -7.34
N THR A 77 -25.12 3.70 -7.26
CA THR A 77 -23.67 3.63 -7.44
C THR A 77 -23.01 3.30 -6.10
N PRO A 78 -22.52 2.07 -5.87
CA PRO A 78 -21.81 1.73 -4.65
C PRO A 78 -20.50 2.51 -4.50
N VAL A 79 -20.20 2.89 -3.26
CA VAL A 79 -18.93 3.52 -2.89
C VAL A 79 -18.10 2.62 -1.98
N TYR A 80 -16.81 2.54 -2.29
CA TYR A 80 -15.81 1.75 -1.60
C TYR A 80 -14.69 2.67 -1.14
N LEU A 81 -14.24 2.52 0.10
CA LEU A 81 -13.01 3.14 0.57
C LEU A 81 -12.10 2.05 1.14
N ALA A 82 -10.96 1.88 0.50
CA ALA A 82 -9.93 0.93 0.87
C ALA A 82 -8.70 1.71 1.33
N ALA A 83 -8.46 1.70 2.64
CA ALA A 83 -7.23 2.26 3.19
C ALA A 83 -6.10 1.24 3.16
N THR A 84 -4.87 1.70 2.95
CA THR A 84 -3.72 0.81 2.77
C THR A 84 -2.65 1.02 3.86
N ALA A 85 -1.36 0.87 3.53
CA ALA A 85 -0.25 0.88 4.46
C ALA A 85 -0.19 2.09 5.40
N GLY A 86 -0.57 3.29 4.95
CA GLY A 86 -0.57 4.47 5.83
C GLY A 86 -1.48 4.29 7.04
N MET A 87 -2.68 3.76 6.83
CA MET A 87 -3.59 3.44 7.92
C MET A 87 -3.17 2.20 8.71
N ARG A 88 -2.47 1.23 8.09
CA ARG A 88 -1.86 0.11 8.83
C ARG A 88 -0.82 0.62 9.85
N LEU A 89 -0.02 1.62 9.48
CA LEU A 89 0.92 2.25 10.41
C LEU A 89 0.19 2.99 11.53
N GLN A 90 -0.86 3.76 11.20
CA GLN A 90 -1.66 4.45 12.22
C GLN A 90 -2.38 3.48 13.16
N LEU A 91 -2.84 2.33 12.67
CA LEU A 91 -3.43 1.30 13.54
C LEU A 91 -2.42 0.73 14.56
N LEU A 92 -1.13 0.71 14.23
CA LEU A 92 -0.08 0.30 15.17
C LEU A 92 0.27 1.38 16.19
N GLU A 93 0.10 2.65 15.83
CA GLU A 93 0.48 3.81 16.64
C GLU A 93 -0.67 4.34 17.50
N ASP A 94 -1.84 4.53 16.89
CA ASP A 94 -3.09 4.96 17.52
C ASP A 94 -4.29 4.13 17.01
N PRO A 95 -4.56 2.97 17.65
CA PRO A 95 -5.70 2.14 17.30
C PRO A 95 -7.06 2.83 17.51
N LEU A 96 -7.20 3.65 18.54
CA LEU A 96 -8.47 4.28 18.88
C LEU A 96 -8.79 5.42 17.91
N GLY A 97 -7.82 6.27 17.58
CA GLY A 97 -7.95 7.30 16.56
C GLY A 97 -8.21 6.70 15.17
N SER A 98 -7.57 5.56 14.85
CA SER A 98 -7.85 4.82 13.62
C SER A 98 -9.31 4.33 13.54
N LEU A 99 -9.86 3.82 14.64
CA LEU A 99 -11.27 3.41 14.70
C LEU A 99 -12.23 4.60 14.57
N ASP A 100 -11.95 5.71 15.27
CA ASP A 100 -12.79 6.92 15.17
C ASP A 100 -12.75 7.51 13.75
N LEU A 101 -11.59 7.53 13.10
CA LEU A 101 -11.44 7.95 11.69
C LEU A 101 -12.36 7.15 10.76
N PHE A 102 -12.39 5.82 10.88
CA PHE A 102 -13.28 4.99 10.07
C PHE A 102 -14.77 5.22 10.40
N ASP A 103 -15.14 5.44 11.67
CA ASP A 103 -16.51 5.82 12.04
C ASP A 103 -16.93 7.12 11.35
N LYS A 104 -16.08 8.16 11.39
CA LYS A 104 -16.38 9.45 10.73
C LYS A 104 -16.44 9.34 9.21
N LEU A 105 -15.55 8.57 8.59
CA LEU A 105 -15.59 8.32 7.14
C LEU A 105 -16.86 7.59 6.72
N ARG A 106 -17.31 6.58 7.49
CA ARG A 106 -18.56 5.85 7.24
C ARG A 106 -19.77 6.77 7.32
N ARG A 107 -19.86 7.59 8.38
CA ARG A 107 -20.95 8.56 8.54
C ARG A 107 -20.94 9.62 7.45
N GLY A 108 -19.77 10.12 7.08
CA GLY A 108 -19.63 11.11 6.01
C GLY A 108 -20.06 10.54 4.66
N LEU A 109 -19.58 9.35 4.29
CA LEU A 109 -19.93 8.73 3.00
C LEU A 109 -21.43 8.42 2.87
N LEU A 110 -22.15 8.19 3.98
CA LEU A 110 -23.62 8.07 3.98
C LEU A 110 -24.34 9.35 3.53
N THR A 111 -23.71 10.52 3.65
CA THR A 111 -24.29 11.80 3.20
C THR A 111 -23.93 12.15 1.75
N SER A 112 -23.13 11.33 1.07
CA SER A 112 -22.62 11.61 -0.29
C SER A 112 -23.68 11.51 -1.40
N GLY A 113 -24.81 10.86 -1.13
CA GLY A 113 -25.82 10.49 -2.13
C GLY A 113 -25.50 9.23 -2.94
N LEU A 114 -24.37 8.58 -2.66
CA LEU A 114 -24.00 7.27 -3.19
C LEU A 114 -24.57 6.13 -2.35
N LEU A 115 -24.57 4.92 -2.92
CA LEU A 115 -24.99 3.72 -2.22
C LEU A 115 -23.88 3.23 -1.27
N VAL A 116 -24.16 3.25 0.03
CA VAL A 116 -23.26 2.70 1.05
C VAL A 116 -23.88 1.45 1.66
N GLU A 117 -23.67 0.30 1.01
CA GLU A 117 -24.04 -1.00 1.57
C GLU A 117 -22.98 -1.48 2.55
N VAL A 118 -23.38 -2.19 3.61
CA VAL A 118 -22.47 -2.84 4.57
C VAL A 118 -21.22 -1.99 4.89
N PRO A 119 -21.37 -0.79 5.51
CA PRO A 119 -20.29 0.21 5.59
C PRO A 119 -18.98 -0.32 6.18
N ASN A 120 -19.04 -1.28 7.10
CA ASN A 120 -17.85 -1.89 7.70
C ASN A 120 -17.04 -2.76 6.72
N GLU A 121 -17.68 -3.30 5.68
CA GLU A 121 -17.05 -4.11 4.63
C GLU A 121 -16.56 -3.26 3.44
N ARG A 122 -17.30 -2.19 3.11
CA ARG A 122 -16.97 -1.29 1.99
C ARG A 122 -15.99 -0.19 2.35
N ILE A 123 -15.97 0.25 3.61
CA ILE A 123 -15.14 1.36 4.12
C ILE A 123 -14.24 0.79 5.22
N ARG A 124 -13.08 0.29 4.80
CA ARG A 124 -12.20 -0.51 5.66
C ARG A 124 -10.73 -0.38 5.32
N LEU A 125 -9.92 -0.88 6.24
CA LEU A 125 -8.51 -1.15 6.04
C LEU A 125 -8.34 -2.46 5.26
N LEU A 126 -7.55 -2.43 4.19
CA LEU A 126 -7.12 -3.65 3.52
C LEU A 126 -5.95 -4.29 4.28
N SER A 127 -5.95 -5.62 4.34
CA SER A 127 -4.72 -6.34 4.62
C SER A 127 -3.71 -6.11 3.48
N GLY A 128 -2.42 -6.28 3.78
CA GLY A 128 -1.39 -6.10 2.77
C GLY A 128 -1.51 -7.09 1.60
N SER A 129 -1.90 -8.33 1.88
CA SER A 129 -2.07 -9.35 0.85
C SER A 129 -3.29 -9.09 -0.03
N GLU A 130 -4.41 -8.58 0.52
CA GLU A 130 -5.55 -8.13 -0.29
C GLU A 130 -5.17 -7.01 -1.26
N GLU A 131 -4.37 -6.05 -0.81
CA GLU A 131 -3.88 -4.95 -1.65
C GLU A 131 -3.07 -5.48 -2.85
N GLY A 132 -2.12 -6.41 -2.61
CA GLY A 132 -1.36 -7.06 -3.69
C GLY A 132 -2.24 -7.92 -4.60
N LEU A 133 -3.21 -8.62 -4.03
CA LEU A 133 -4.12 -9.51 -4.76
C LEU A 133 -5.04 -8.73 -5.69
N PHE A 134 -5.63 -7.62 -5.22
CA PHE A 134 -6.45 -6.75 -6.06
C PHE A 134 -5.63 -6.07 -7.16
N GLY A 135 -4.36 -5.71 -6.88
CA GLY A 135 -3.42 -5.27 -7.91
C GLY A 135 -3.21 -6.32 -9.01
N TRP A 136 -2.93 -7.56 -8.62
CA TRP A 136 -2.77 -8.68 -9.54
C TRP A 136 -4.03 -8.96 -10.38
N ILE A 137 -5.21 -8.96 -9.75
CA ILE A 137 -6.49 -9.11 -10.47
C ILE A 137 -6.67 -7.98 -11.47
N SER A 138 -6.38 -6.74 -11.07
CA SER A 138 -6.55 -5.56 -11.94
C SER A 138 -5.65 -5.64 -13.17
N VAL A 139 -4.37 -5.93 -13.00
CA VAL A 139 -3.41 -6.07 -14.10
C VAL A 139 -3.84 -7.18 -15.06
N ASN A 140 -4.15 -8.36 -14.55
CA ASN A 140 -4.52 -9.49 -15.39
C ASN A 140 -5.89 -9.31 -16.05
N ASN A 141 -6.84 -8.60 -15.42
CA ASN A 141 -8.11 -8.25 -16.05
C ASN A 141 -7.92 -7.24 -17.20
N ILE A 142 -7.11 -6.19 -16.99
CA ILE A 142 -6.81 -5.18 -18.01
C ILE A 142 -6.12 -5.81 -19.22
N LEU A 143 -5.18 -6.73 -18.98
CA LEU A 143 -4.47 -7.48 -20.01
C LEU A 143 -5.30 -8.63 -20.60
N GLN A 144 -6.52 -8.88 -20.09
CA GLN A 144 -7.41 -9.96 -20.52
C GLN A 144 -6.79 -11.36 -20.41
N LEU A 145 -5.98 -11.57 -19.36
CA LEU A 145 -5.29 -12.83 -19.06
C LEU A 145 -6.07 -13.73 -18.09
N ILE A 146 -7.19 -13.23 -17.54
CA ILE A 146 -8.11 -14.04 -16.74
C ILE A 146 -9.00 -14.85 -17.70
N THR A 147 -9.03 -16.17 -17.54
CA THR A 147 -9.65 -17.16 -18.42
C THR A 147 -10.61 -18.08 -17.64
N VAL A 148 -11.41 -18.87 -18.37
CA VAL A 148 -12.43 -19.79 -17.82
C VAL A 148 -11.84 -21.20 -17.56
N ASP A 149 -10.52 -21.33 -17.48
CA ASP A 149 -9.86 -22.65 -17.40
C ASP A 149 -9.88 -23.21 -15.98
N VAL A 150 -10.25 -24.49 -15.81
CA VAL A 150 -10.42 -25.15 -14.48
C VAL A 150 -9.20 -25.03 -13.57
N GLN A 151 -7.99 -24.98 -14.14
CA GLN A 151 -6.72 -24.72 -13.43
C GLN A 151 -5.83 -23.86 -14.31
N VAL A 152 -5.39 -22.71 -13.80
CA VAL A 152 -4.53 -21.78 -14.56
C VAL A 152 -3.06 -21.96 -14.18
N SER A 153 -2.21 -22.19 -15.19
CA SER A 153 -0.76 -22.32 -15.02
C SER A 153 -0.08 -20.96 -14.83
N SER A 154 1.07 -20.97 -14.16
CA SER A 154 1.84 -19.77 -13.80
C SER A 154 2.29 -18.90 -14.98
N ASP A 155 2.39 -19.46 -16.18
CA ASP A 155 2.80 -18.79 -17.41
C ASP A 155 1.67 -18.05 -18.14
N ARG A 156 0.41 -18.22 -17.69
CA ARG A 156 -0.77 -17.63 -18.34
C ARG A 156 -1.12 -16.23 -17.83
N THR A 157 -0.60 -15.87 -16.67
CA THR A 157 -0.83 -14.58 -16.02
C THR A 157 0.48 -13.86 -15.79
N VAL A 158 0.42 -12.55 -15.62
CA VAL A 158 1.58 -11.77 -15.18
C VAL A 158 1.52 -11.55 -13.67
N GLY A 159 2.67 -11.50 -13.03
CA GLY A 159 2.81 -10.98 -11.68
C GLY A 159 2.61 -9.46 -11.62
N SER A 160 2.38 -8.95 -10.43
CA SER A 160 2.22 -7.52 -10.14
C SER A 160 3.19 -7.10 -9.05
N LEU A 161 3.89 -5.99 -9.28
CA LEU A 161 4.71 -5.31 -8.28
C LEU A 161 4.11 -3.93 -8.00
N ASP A 162 3.76 -3.65 -6.75
CA ASP A 162 3.27 -2.33 -6.34
C ASP A 162 4.25 -1.68 -5.36
N LEU A 163 4.57 -0.40 -5.56
CA LEU A 163 5.43 0.40 -4.70
C LEU A 163 4.68 1.65 -4.23
N GLY A 164 4.08 1.55 -3.06
CA GLY A 164 3.45 2.66 -2.36
C GLY A 164 4.43 3.51 -1.55
N GLY A 165 3.89 4.49 -0.81
CA GLY A 165 4.70 5.31 0.10
C GLY A 165 5.13 4.57 1.36
N ALA A 166 4.28 3.68 1.89
CA ALA A 166 4.49 2.98 3.17
C ALA A 166 4.65 1.45 3.06
N SER A 167 4.27 0.83 1.96
CA SER A 167 4.55 -0.59 1.69
C SER A 167 4.90 -0.85 0.23
N THR A 168 5.38 -2.05 -0.05
CA THR A 168 5.48 -2.60 -1.40
C THR A 168 4.89 -4.02 -1.41
N GLN A 169 4.35 -4.44 -2.55
CA GLN A 169 3.66 -5.70 -2.71
C GLN A 169 4.25 -6.47 -3.89
N ILE A 170 4.19 -7.79 -3.77
CA ILE A 170 4.44 -8.73 -4.86
C ILE A 170 3.30 -9.74 -4.88
N ALA A 171 2.69 -9.94 -6.05
CA ALA A 171 1.65 -10.93 -6.22
C ALA A 171 1.78 -11.66 -7.57
N PHE A 172 1.74 -12.99 -7.58
CA PHE A 172 1.84 -13.82 -8.79
C PHE A 172 1.38 -15.25 -8.55
N VAL A 173 1.05 -15.98 -9.61
CA VAL A 173 0.81 -17.44 -9.54
C VAL A 173 2.17 -18.14 -9.63
N PRO A 174 2.67 -18.79 -8.56
CA PRO A 174 3.96 -19.48 -8.61
C PRO A 174 3.83 -20.83 -9.33
N SER A 175 4.97 -21.45 -9.65
CA SER A 175 4.98 -22.90 -9.93
C SER A 175 4.52 -23.68 -8.69
N PRO A 176 4.01 -24.92 -8.86
CA PRO A 176 3.52 -25.73 -7.74
C PRO A 176 4.52 -25.78 -6.57
N ILE A 177 4.04 -25.44 -5.37
CA ILE A 177 4.82 -25.50 -4.13
C ILE A 177 4.39 -26.72 -3.31
N PRO A 178 5.20 -27.19 -2.35
CA PRO A 178 4.78 -28.29 -1.48
C PRO A 178 3.47 -27.97 -0.74
N THR A 179 2.53 -28.91 -0.70
CA THR A 179 1.19 -28.77 -0.07
C THR A 179 1.26 -28.35 1.41
N THR A 180 2.35 -28.67 2.10
CA THR A 180 2.59 -28.22 3.47
C THR A 180 2.74 -26.71 3.58
N LEU A 181 3.26 -26.05 2.52
CA LEU A 181 3.46 -24.60 2.46
C LEU A 181 2.24 -23.86 1.92
N GLU A 182 1.41 -24.49 1.10
CA GLU A 182 0.18 -23.87 0.57
C GLU A 182 -0.75 -23.36 1.67
N LYS A 183 -0.76 -24.01 2.83
CA LYS A 183 -1.62 -23.65 3.97
C LYS A 183 -1.02 -22.60 4.91
N THR A 184 0.28 -22.36 4.83
CA THR A 184 1.01 -21.51 5.80
C THR A 184 1.69 -20.31 5.15
N ALA A 185 1.94 -20.37 3.84
CA ALA A 185 2.44 -19.27 3.05
C ALA A 185 1.29 -18.32 2.68
N ASP A 186 1.64 -17.13 2.18
CA ASP A 186 0.69 -16.12 1.72
C ASP A 186 0.06 -16.49 0.36
N MET A 187 -0.52 -17.69 0.28
CA MET A 187 -1.22 -18.24 -0.88
C MET A 187 -2.72 -17.98 -0.76
N PHE A 188 -3.31 -17.43 -1.82
CA PHE A 188 -4.70 -17.04 -1.87
C PHE A 188 -5.39 -17.77 -3.04
N PRO A 189 -6.21 -18.80 -2.75
CA PRO A 189 -7.00 -19.47 -3.77
C PRO A 189 -8.15 -18.55 -4.21
N LEU A 190 -8.20 -18.26 -5.50
CA LEU A 190 -9.22 -17.43 -6.12
C LEU A 190 -9.97 -18.22 -7.19
N LYS A 191 -11.28 -17.97 -7.29
CA LYS A 191 -12.11 -18.42 -8.40
C LYS A 191 -12.62 -17.21 -9.16
N LEU A 192 -12.12 -17.01 -10.38
CA LEU A 192 -12.47 -15.87 -11.23
C LEU A 192 -13.00 -16.41 -12.55
N PHE A 193 -14.24 -16.07 -12.89
CA PHE A 193 -14.90 -16.47 -14.16
C PHE A 193 -14.81 -17.98 -14.46
N GLY A 194 -14.86 -18.84 -13.43
CA GLY A 194 -14.75 -20.29 -13.57
C GLY A 194 -13.33 -20.83 -13.49
N GLY A 195 -12.31 -19.98 -13.63
CA GLY A 195 -10.92 -20.38 -13.46
C GLY A 195 -10.43 -20.33 -12.02
N GLN A 196 -9.53 -21.25 -11.66
CA GLN A 196 -8.90 -21.32 -10.35
C GLN A 196 -7.46 -20.82 -10.41
N TYR A 197 -7.13 -19.92 -9.48
CA TYR A 197 -5.83 -19.26 -9.38
C TYR A 197 -5.32 -19.33 -7.94
N ASP A 198 -4.18 -19.96 -7.72
CA ASP A 198 -3.52 -19.98 -6.42
C ASP A 198 -2.42 -18.91 -6.43
N VAL A 199 -2.78 -17.71 -5.96
CA VAL A 199 -1.92 -16.52 -6.06
C VAL A 199 -1.11 -16.36 -4.78
N TYR A 200 0.21 -16.34 -4.89
CA TYR A 200 1.06 -15.83 -3.81
C TYR A 200 0.93 -14.31 -3.75
N SER A 201 0.62 -13.72 -2.59
CA SER A 201 0.52 -12.26 -2.41
C SER A 201 1.07 -11.80 -1.07
N HIS A 202 2.19 -11.08 -1.08
CA HIS A 202 2.83 -10.57 0.13
C HIS A 202 3.01 -9.04 0.10
N SER A 203 2.94 -8.42 1.28
CA SER A 203 3.13 -6.97 1.47
C SER A 203 4.17 -6.67 2.53
N PHE A 204 5.21 -5.95 2.14
CA PHE A 204 6.28 -5.50 3.01
C PHE A 204 5.96 -4.10 3.54
N LEU A 205 5.29 -4.02 4.69
CA LEU A 205 5.04 -2.76 5.38
C LEU A 205 6.38 -2.14 5.86
N CYS A 206 6.50 -0.82 5.76
CA CYS A 206 7.71 0.00 5.93
C CYS A 206 8.78 -0.15 4.82
N TYR A 207 8.47 -0.86 3.74
CA TYR A 207 9.31 -0.93 2.52
C TYR A 207 8.73 -0.15 1.34
N GLY A 208 7.65 0.61 1.56
CA GLY A 208 7.26 1.64 0.61
C GLY A 208 8.33 2.72 0.51
N LYS A 209 8.32 3.47 -0.59
CA LYS A 209 9.38 4.43 -0.92
C LYS A 209 9.70 5.40 0.23
N ASN A 210 8.69 6.06 0.78
CA ASN A 210 8.90 7.11 1.78
C ASN A 210 9.43 6.52 3.09
N GLU A 211 8.90 5.39 3.54
CA GLU A 211 9.32 4.74 4.78
C GLU A 211 10.70 4.09 4.65
N ALA A 212 11.01 3.52 3.48
CA ALA A 212 12.35 3.00 3.19
C ALA A 212 13.38 4.12 3.14
N GLU A 213 13.09 5.24 2.45
CA GLU A 213 13.93 6.44 2.45
C GLU A 213 14.13 6.98 3.87
N ARG A 214 13.08 7.06 4.68
CA ARG A 214 13.15 7.53 6.07
C ARG A 214 14.05 6.64 6.94
N ARG A 215 13.98 5.32 6.79
CA ARG A 215 14.88 4.39 7.48
C ARG A 215 16.33 4.54 7.02
N VAL A 216 16.57 4.75 5.72
CA VAL A 216 17.91 5.03 5.18
C VAL A 216 18.46 6.35 5.74
N MET A 217 17.63 7.39 5.85
CA MET A 217 18.00 8.65 6.50
C MET A 217 18.33 8.45 7.98
N GLY A 218 17.50 7.71 8.73
CA GLY A 218 17.79 7.35 10.12
C GLY A 218 19.11 6.60 10.29
N ALA A 219 19.41 5.68 9.36
CA ALA A 219 20.68 4.96 9.32
C ALA A 219 21.88 5.88 9.01
N ALA A 220 21.73 6.83 8.09
CA ALA A 220 22.77 7.82 7.76
C ALA A 220 23.08 8.75 8.95
N ILE A 221 22.05 9.12 9.72
CA ILE A 221 22.22 9.90 10.94
C ILE A 221 22.94 9.08 12.01
N GLY A 222 22.52 7.83 12.21
CA GLY A 222 23.09 6.93 13.22
C GLY A 222 23.08 7.57 14.61
N SER A 223 24.25 7.59 15.26
CA SER A 223 24.45 8.25 16.56
C SER A 223 25.06 9.65 16.45
N SER A 224 25.10 10.24 15.25
CA SER A 224 25.68 11.56 15.03
C SER A 224 24.92 12.64 15.81
N GLN A 225 25.67 13.56 16.40
CA GLN A 225 25.14 14.79 17.01
C GLN A 225 25.38 16.01 16.10
N ALA A 226 25.93 15.80 14.89
CA ALA A 226 26.19 16.89 13.96
C ALA A 226 24.89 17.42 13.36
N THR A 227 24.81 18.74 13.18
CA THR A 227 23.67 19.41 12.52
C THR A 227 23.77 19.35 11.00
N VAL A 228 24.93 19.01 10.45
CA VAL A 228 25.13 18.73 9.01
C VAL A 228 25.62 17.29 8.88
N ILE A 229 24.85 16.46 8.19
CA ILE A 229 25.07 15.02 8.10
C ILE A 229 25.32 14.66 6.64
N GLU A 230 26.39 13.93 6.37
CA GLU A 230 26.66 13.48 5.01
C GLU A 230 25.70 12.35 4.61
N HIS A 231 25.14 12.43 3.41
CA HIS A 231 24.21 11.43 2.88
C HIS A 231 24.69 10.88 1.53
N PRO A 232 25.11 9.60 1.46
CA PRO A 232 25.73 9.05 0.26
C PRO A 232 24.76 8.91 -0.92
N CYS A 233 23.47 8.72 -0.66
CA CYS A 233 22.47 8.60 -1.71
C CYS A 233 21.99 9.93 -2.31
N LEU A 234 22.32 11.07 -1.71
CA LEU A 234 21.95 12.38 -2.25
C LEU A 234 23.05 12.86 -3.21
N LEU A 235 22.66 13.66 -4.20
CA LEU A 235 23.57 14.19 -5.22
C LEU A 235 24.74 14.95 -4.58
N ASN A 236 25.94 14.81 -5.13
CA ASN A 236 27.11 15.51 -4.61
C ASN A 236 26.89 17.03 -4.62
N GLY A 237 27.13 17.69 -3.49
CA GLY A 237 26.93 19.13 -3.32
C GLY A 237 25.48 19.55 -3.04
N TYR A 238 24.51 18.63 -3.08
CA TYR A 238 23.15 18.91 -2.63
C TYR A 238 23.14 19.21 -1.13
N VAL A 239 22.42 20.24 -0.71
CA VAL A 239 22.15 20.54 0.70
C VAL A 239 20.64 20.59 0.88
N SER A 240 20.13 19.79 1.82
CA SER A 240 18.70 19.80 2.11
C SER A 240 18.27 21.06 2.87
N GLY A 241 16.98 21.35 2.85
CA GLY A 241 16.38 22.23 3.85
C GLY A 241 16.60 21.70 5.27
N GLU A 242 16.39 22.56 6.26
CA GLU A 242 16.40 22.16 7.67
C GLU A 242 15.28 21.15 7.94
N MET A 243 15.63 20.01 8.51
CA MET A 243 14.73 18.91 8.83
C MET A 243 14.55 18.77 10.34
N ASP A 244 13.36 18.34 10.76
CA ASP A 244 13.05 18.00 12.15
C ASP A 244 13.38 16.53 12.41
N ALA A 245 14.30 16.28 13.33
CA ALA A 245 14.74 14.94 13.70
C ALA A 245 13.56 14.09 14.24
N THR A 246 12.61 14.70 14.94
CA THR A 246 11.46 14.00 15.51
C THR A 246 10.62 13.31 14.43
N LYS A 247 10.44 13.96 13.27
CA LYS A 247 9.69 13.40 12.14
C LYS A 247 10.39 12.23 11.47
N ILE A 248 11.72 12.20 11.52
CA ILE A 248 12.52 11.10 10.97
C ILE A 248 12.41 9.87 11.86
N PHE A 249 12.50 10.04 13.19
CA PHE A 249 12.60 8.93 14.14
C PHE A 249 11.26 8.50 14.77
N SER A 250 10.13 9.12 14.38
CA SER A 250 8.81 8.76 14.90
C SER A 250 8.18 7.57 14.19
N GLY A 251 7.22 6.92 14.86
CA GLY A 251 6.36 5.91 14.27
C GLY A 251 6.99 4.50 14.15
N PRO A 252 6.16 3.51 13.79
CA PRO A 252 6.49 2.09 13.96
C PRO A 252 7.56 1.57 12.99
N CYS A 253 7.86 2.29 11.91
CA CYS A 253 8.94 1.92 10.98
C CYS A 253 10.34 2.26 11.50
N MET A 254 10.44 3.06 12.57
CA MET A 254 11.71 3.55 13.10
C MET A 254 12.06 2.87 14.43
N SER A 255 11.12 2.80 15.36
CA SER A 255 11.32 2.21 16.69
C SER A 255 10.08 1.46 17.19
N GLY A 256 10.22 0.75 18.31
CA GLY A 256 9.13 0.02 18.95
C GLY A 256 9.03 -1.44 18.54
N SER A 257 7.93 -2.09 18.97
CA SER A 257 7.75 -3.54 18.84
C SER A 257 7.78 -4.02 17.39
N TYR A 258 7.20 -3.25 16.46
CA TYR A 258 7.22 -3.58 15.04
C TYR A 258 8.63 -3.53 14.46
N ALA A 259 9.37 -2.43 14.68
CA ALA A 259 10.74 -2.26 14.18
C ALA A 259 11.68 -3.38 14.70
N ASN A 260 11.63 -3.67 16.00
CA ASN A 260 12.40 -4.76 16.59
C ASN A 260 12.08 -6.12 15.98
N LYS A 261 10.79 -6.44 15.84
CA LYS A 261 10.36 -7.74 15.31
C LYS A 261 10.75 -7.93 13.84
N VAL A 262 10.58 -6.90 13.02
CA VAL A 262 10.71 -7.00 11.56
C VAL A 262 12.15 -6.74 11.10
N PHE A 263 12.83 -5.75 11.68
CA PHE A 263 14.19 -5.36 11.26
C PHE A 263 15.27 -5.88 12.20
N GLY A 264 14.94 -6.26 13.44
CA GLY A 264 15.93 -6.62 14.47
C GLY A 264 16.75 -5.42 14.98
N LYS A 265 16.35 -4.19 14.64
CA LYS A 265 17.00 -2.95 15.07
C LYS A 265 16.00 -1.80 15.10
N GLU A 266 16.33 -0.79 15.90
CA GLU A 266 15.63 0.48 15.95
C GLU A 266 16.53 1.62 15.50
N TYR A 267 15.90 2.68 15.02
CA TYR A 267 16.50 3.99 14.82
C TYR A 267 15.83 4.95 15.80
N THR A 268 16.59 5.38 16.80
CA THR A 268 16.13 6.32 17.84
C THR A 268 16.76 7.69 17.65
N LYS A 269 16.00 8.76 17.93
CA LYS A 269 16.48 10.14 17.84
C LYS A 269 17.71 10.35 18.74
N PRO A 270 18.85 10.85 18.21
CA PRO A 270 19.96 11.28 19.07
C PRO A 270 19.48 12.39 20.04
N PRO A 271 19.86 12.34 21.34
CA PRO A 271 19.28 13.23 22.35
C PRO A 271 19.35 14.73 22.00
N GLN A 272 20.50 15.19 21.50
CA GLN A 272 20.74 16.62 21.22
C GLN A 272 20.40 17.02 19.77
N LEU A 273 20.01 16.06 18.93
CA LEU A 273 19.65 16.34 17.54
C LEU A 273 18.17 16.67 17.46
N ASN A 274 17.86 17.97 17.35
CA ASN A 274 16.50 18.47 17.13
C ASN A 274 16.26 18.83 15.67
N LYS A 275 17.24 19.49 15.06
CA LYS A 275 17.21 19.89 13.65
C LYS A 275 18.55 19.61 12.98
N PHE A 276 18.50 19.31 11.69
CA PHE A 276 19.69 18.98 10.92
C PHE A 276 19.48 19.23 9.42
N GLN A 277 20.57 19.17 8.66
CA GLN A 277 20.58 19.19 7.20
C GLN A 277 21.40 18.03 6.67
N PHE A 278 20.99 17.46 5.55
CA PHE A 278 21.82 16.53 4.81
C PHE A 278 22.69 17.27 3.78
N ARG A 279 23.95 16.86 3.68
CA ARG A 279 24.86 17.18 2.58
C ARG A 279 25.09 15.95 1.73
N GLY A 280 24.71 15.99 0.46
CA GLY A 280 24.89 14.88 -0.45
C GLY A 280 26.35 14.72 -0.89
N THR A 281 26.82 13.48 -0.93
CA THR A 281 28.18 13.12 -1.37
C THR A 281 28.20 12.37 -2.69
N GLY A 282 27.04 11.91 -3.19
CA GLY A 282 26.92 11.20 -4.47
C GLY A 282 27.67 9.85 -4.53
N ASN A 283 27.91 9.20 -3.40
CA ASN A 283 28.66 7.95 -3.34
C ASN A 283 27.75 6.72 -3.53
N LEU A 284 27.70 6.20 -4.76
CA LEU A 284 26.87 5.05 -5.13
C LEU A 284 27.19 3.78 -4.32
N ALA A 285 28.47 3.50 -4.06
CA ALA A 285 28.88 2.28 -3.35
C ALA A 285 28.39 2.30 -1.89
N THR A 286 28.63 3.42 -1.19
CA THR A 286 28.16 3.61 0.18
C THR A 286 26.63 3.66 0.24
N CYS A 287 25.97 4.30 -0.73
CA CYS A 287 24.52 4.32 -0.81
C CYS A 287 23.93 2.91 -0.96
N LYS A 288 24.47 2.09 -1.87
CA LYS A 288 24.04 0.69 -2.05
C LYS A 288 24.20 -0.12 -0.76
N LYS A 289 25.32 0.06 -0.04
CA LYS A 289 25.54 -0.60 1.25
C LYS A 289 24.49 -0.17 2.28
N LEU A 290 24.28 1.14 2.43
CA LEU A 290 23.32 1.71 3.38
C LEU A 290 21.88 1.23 3.13
N ILE A 291 21.47 1.13 1.87
CA ILE A 291 20.17 0.57 1.47
C ILE A 291 20.12 -0.93 1.74
N SER A 292 21.15 -1.69 1.39
CA SER A 292 21.19 -3.14 1.56
C SER A 292 21.08 -3.57 3.03
N GLU A 293 21.65 -2.78 3.95
CA GLU A 293 21.54 -2.97 5.41
C GLU A 293 20.11 -2.81 5.95
N GLN A 294 19.16 -2.32 5.14
CA GLN A 294 17.74 -2.25 5.50
C GLN A 294 16.97 -3.54 5.22
N PHE A 295 17.60 -4.54 4.58
CA PHE A 295 17.02 -5.82 4.23
C PHE A 295 17.73 -6.94 4.99
N LYS A 296 17.03 -7.57 5.94
CA LYS A 296 17.58 -8.66 6.74
C LYS A 296 17.56 -9.96 5.93
N LYS A 297 18.73 -10.57 5.69
CA LYS A 297 18.90 -11.80 4.86
C LYS A 297 19.59 -12.97 5.57
N ASP A 298 19.90 -12.80 6.85
CA ASP A 298 20.61 -13.75 7.71
C ASP A 298 19.75 -14.94 8.16
N SER A 299 18.42 -14.82 8.16
CA SER A 299 17.49 -15.87 8.58
C SER A 299 16.46 -16.20 7.51
N CYS A 300 16.29 -17.50 7.22
CA CYS A 300 15.21 -18.02 6.40
C CYS A 300 14.75 -19.39 6.93
N THR A 301 13.66 -19.37 7.68
CA THR A 301 13.10 -20.55 8.37
C THR A 301 12.47 -21.51 7.36
N ILE A 302 11.83 -20.95 6.33
CA ILE A 302 11.20 -21.70 5.25
C ILE A 302 11.78 -21.18 3.93
N PRO A 303 12.76 -21.86 3.33
CA PRO A 303 13.35 -21.45 2.06
C PRO A 303 12.47 -21.78 0.84
N PRO A 304 12.57 -20.99 -0.24
CA PRO A 304 13.35 -19.75 -0.36
C PRO A 304 12.66 -18.54 0.29
N CYS A 305 13.45 -17.56 0.74
CA CYS A 305 12.96 -16.30 1.28
C CYS A 305 13.39 -15.11 0.43
N SER A 306 12.60 -14.04 0.48
CA SER A 306 12.98 -12.73 -0.06
C SER A 306 13.89 -11.96 0.91
N PHE A 307 13.32 -11.46 2.01
CA PHE A 307 14.03 -10.83 3.13
C PHE A 307 13.15 -10.87 4.39
N ASN A 308 13.73 -10.52 5.55
CA ASN A 308 13.08 -10.52 6.87
C ASN A 308 12.38 -11.84 7.23
N ASN A 309 12.99 -12.98 6.87
CA ASN A 309 12.44 -14.32 7.13
C ASN A 309 11.07 -14.57 6.46
N VAL A 310 10.76 -13.86 5.38
CA VAL A 310 9.52 -14.06 4.60
C VAL A 310 9.78 -15.06 3.48
N PHE A 311 9.11 -16.20 3.56
CA PHE A 311 9.07 -17.18 2.47
C PHE A 311 8.51 -16.51 1.21
N GLN A 312 9.18 -16.73 0.08
CA GLN A 312 8.71 -16.29 -1.23
C GLN A 312 9.02 -17.39 -2.25
N PRO A 313 8.01 -17.93 -2.96
CA PRO A 313 8.25 -18.87 -4.03
C PRO A 313 9.22 -18.30 -5.09
N PRO A 314 9.96 -19.15 -5.82
CA PRO A 314 10.74 -18.70 -6.97
C PRO A 314 9.87 -17.87 -7.91
N VAL A 315 10.38 -16.69 -8.28
CA VAL A 315 9.69 -15.77 -9.18
C VAL A 315 9.69 -16.39 -10.58
N VAL A 316 8.52 -16.44 -11.21
CA VAL A 316 8.31 -17.00 -12.55
C VAL A 316 7.41 -16.09 -13.37
N GLY A 317 7.57 -16.15 -14.69
CA GLY A 317 6.74 -15.37 -15.62
C GLY A 317 7.10 -13.89 -15.68
N ASP A 318 6.27 -13.15 -16.41
CA ASP A 318 6.35 -11.70 -16.59
C ASP A 318 5.75 -10.94 -15.40
N PHE A 319 6.25 -9.73 -15.12
CA PHE A 319 5.68 -8.82 -14.13
C PHE A 319 5.31 -7.47 -14.75
N ARG A 320 4.36 -6.77 -14.11
CA ARG A 320 3.92 -5.41 -14.47
C ARG A 320 3.87 -4.51 -13.24
#